data_AF-A0A3L8D911-F1
#
_entry.id   AF-A0A3L8D911-F1
#
_cell.length_a   1.000
_cell.length_b   1.000
_cell.length_c   1.000
_cell.angle_alpha   90.00
_cell.angle_beta   90.00
_cell.angle_gamma   90.00
#
_symmetry.space_group_name_H-M   'P 1'
#
loop_
_entity.id
_entity.type
_entity.pdbx_description
1 polymer ?
#
loop_
_entity_poly.entity_id
_entity_poly.type
_entity_poly.pdbx_seq_one_letter_code
_entity_poly.pdbx_strand_id
1 'polypeptide(L)'
;MDSHVGLDYIVDNPDYCVKLASALETACPSVKKQVVELLSALCVYSQDGRQRAIDTLHIYQERRSERYRLRVVVDELQKATAEDYQTALLAFINCLVISTPVLKDRIRIRNEFIGLKLLPILNELRKSHAPDVRVQLNAFDDQRETDEELTNHGPPGIDLSSHVDVFYAILGQVADTPQEIPFLSILQHLLRLDSKDAASDLAWDTAETLVHRATLLESREDATKLLRSPSLQVIGKRNIWSLVANEHQNSPMADLDWAEMEGLFCQQVPPMVPPSTCFSSCGIGTDVERRRREPTEIALLDGKRSLNVNIFLKQFRSSNEDIIQLIKDGGHDDIGAEKLRGLLKILPEVDELEMLKSFDGDKSKLGNAEKFFLQLIQVPNYKLRIECMLLKEEFAANMSYLEPSINSMILAGEDLMTNKPLQEVLYMVLVAGNFLNSGGYAGNAAGVKLSSLQKLTEIRANKPGMNLIHYVALQAERKRKDLLNFAKDMTTLEAATKYDNYIFFSFNNYNTCRKIIY
;
A
#
# COMPACT_ATOMS: atom_id res chain seq x y z
N MET A 1 15.29 2.14 46.17
CA MET A 1 15.40 2.97 44.97
C MET A 1 13.99 3.42 44.65
N ASP A 2 13.75 4.72 44.52
CA ASP A 2 12.43 5.22 44.12
C ASP A 2 12.08 4.65 42.74
N SER A 3 11.07 3.78 42.69
CA SER A 3 10.63 3.09 41.47
C SER A 3 10.26 4.09 40.37
N HIS A 4 9.73 5.25 40.74
CA HIS A 4 9.43 6.34 39.81
C HIS A 4 10.67 6.91 39.09
N VAL A 5 11.76 7.18 39.82
CA VAL A 5 13.00 7.71 39.24
C VAL A 5 13.62 6.71 38.24
N GLY A 6 13.52 5.41 38.54
CA GLY A 6 13.99 4.37 37.63
C GLY A 6 13.16 4.24 36.35
N LEU A 7 11.83 4.38 36.46
CA LEU A 7 10.93 4.33 35.30
C LEU A 7 11.06 5.58 34.43
N ASP A 8 11.15 6.77 35.04
CA ASP A 8 11.41 8.04 34.33
C ASP A 8 12.68 7.94 33.49
N TYR A 9 13.76 7.42 34.08
CA TYR A 9 15.02 7.22 33.37
C TYR A 9 14.85 6.31 32.13
N ILE A 10 14.08 5.22 32.23
CA ILE A 10 13.87 4.32 31.09
C ILE A 10 13.01 4.98 30.00
N VAL A 11 11.99 5.75 30.39
CA VAL A 11 11.14 6.48 29.44
C VAL A 11 11.95 7.52 28.65
N ASP A 12 12.81 8.27 29.35
CA ASP A 12 13.64 9.34 28.79
C ASP A 12 14.84 8.82 27.98
N ASN A 13 15.22 7.55 28.13
CA ASN A 13 16.36 6.95 27.44
C ASN A 13 15.93 5.78 26.52
N PRO A 14 15.55 6.05 25.25
CA PRO A 14 15.12 5.03 24.29
C PRO A 14 16.12 3.87 24.11
N ASP A 15 17.42 4.16 24.21
CA ASP A 15 18.49 3.16 24.09
C ASP A 15 18.40 2.05 25.15
N TYR A 16 17.65 2.26 26.23
CA TYR A 16 17.43 1.24 27.23
C TYR A 16 16.60 0.06 26.69
N CYS A 17 15.73 0.28 25.70
CA CYS A 17 14.98 -0.78 25.02
C CYS A 17 15.90 -1.85 24.41
N VAL A 18 17.06 -1.44 23.88
CA VAL A 18 18.10 -2.32 23.32
C VAL A 18 18.65 -3.29 24.38
N LYS A 19 18.82 -2.80 25.62
CA LYS A 19 19.31 -3.59 26.76
C LYS A 19 18.24 -4.55 27.27
N LEU A 20 16.99 -4.07 27.38
CA LEU A 20 15.86 -4.92 27.79
C LEU A 20 15.60 -6.03 26.76
N ALA A 21 15.67 -5.72 25.46
CA ALA A 21 15.56 -6.71 24.40
C ALA A 21 16.68 -7.76 24.51
N SER A 22 17.93 -7.34 24.75
CA SER A 22 19.04 -8.27 24.98
C SER A 22 18.83 -9.14 26.22
N ALA A 23 18.24 -8.58 27.28
CA ALA A 23 17.95 -9.33 28.50
C ALA A 23 16.85 -10.38 28.30
N LEU A 24 15.90 -10.17 27.38
CA LEU A 24 14.91 -11.19 27.01
C LEU A 24 15.53 -12.39 26.26
N GLU A 25 16.70 -12.24 25.64
CA GLU A 25 17.37 -13.33 24.90
C GLU A 25 18.07 -14.35 25.81
N THR A 26 18.24 -14.04 27.10
CA THR A 26 18.87 -14.93 28.07
C THR A 26 18.13 -16.26 28.20
N ALA A 27 18.82 -17.34 28.56
CA ALA A 27 18.17 -18.62 28.87
C ALA A 27 17.56 -18.64 30.30
N CYS A 28 17.83 -17.63 31.11
CA CYS A 28 17.47 -17.59 32.53
C CYS A 28 16.02 -17.07 32.76
N PRO A 29 15.05 -17.92 33.17
CA PRO A 29 13.66 -17.50 33.32
C PRO A 29 13.46 -16.39 34.35
N SER A 30 14.26 -16.36 35.42
CA SER A 30 14.16 -15.31 36.44
C SER A 30 14.54 -13.93 35.91
N VAL A 31 15.52 -13.84 35.00
CA VAL A 31 15.89 -12.58 34.35
C VAL A 31 14.79 -12.14 33.40
N LYS A 32 14.26 -13.06 32.58
CA LYS A 32 13.13 -12.73 31.69
C LYS A 32 11.91 -12.26 32.48
N LYS A 33 11.60 -12.92 33.60
CA LYS A 33 10.52 -12.52 34.51
C LYS A 33 10.69 -11.08 34.97
N GLN A 34 11.87 -10.71 35.47
CA GLN A 34 12.15 -9.33 35.91
C GLN A 34 12.00 -8.31 34.78
N VAL A 35 12.45 -8.65 33.56
CA VAL A 35 12.29 -7.78 32.40
C VAL A 35 10.81 -7.61 32.06
N VAL A 36 10.04 -8.70 32.01
CA VAL A 36 8.60 -8.66 31.73
C VAL A 36 7.85 -7.85 32.79
N GLU A 37 8.15 -8.02 34.08
CA GLU A 37 7.57 -7.22 35.17
C GLU A 37 7.89 -5.72 35.03
N LEU A 38 9.12 -5.39 34.61
CA LEU A 38 9.50 -4.01 34.33
C LEU A 38 8.75 -3.44 33.12
N LEU A 39 8.57 -4.23 32.07
CA LEU A 39 7.76 -3.82 30.91
C LEU A 39 6.28 -3.63 31.30
N SER A 40 5.73 -4.47 32.18
CA SER A 40 4.38 -4.29 32.73
C SER A 40 4.27 -2.97 33.50
N ALA A 41 5.26 -2.67 34.35
CA ALA A 41 5.31 -1.42 35.10
C ALA A 41 5.38 -0.21 34.15
N LEU A 42 6.17 -0.26 33.08
CA LEU A 42 6.25 0.80 32.08
C LEU A 42 4.92 1.01 31.35
N CYS A 43 4.20 -0.06 31.00
CA CYS A 43 2.88 0.03 30.37
C CYS A 43 1.86 0.78 31.22
N VAL A 44 1.86 0.51 32.53
CA VAL A 44 0.92 1.14 33.48
C VAL A 44 1.38 2.56 33.85
N TYR A 45 2.68 2.81 33.84
CA TYR A 45 3.25 4.08 34.28
C TYR A 45 2.87 5.26 33.38
N SER A 46 3.04 5.12 32.07
CA SER A 46 2.74 6.19 31.11
C SER A 46 2.55 5.67 29.69
N GLN A 47 1.96 6.51 28.82
CA GLN A 47 1.82 6.19 27.41
C GLN A 47 3.19 6.00 26.71
N ASP A 48 4.17 6.79 27.09
CA ASP A 48 5.55 6.68 26.58
C ASP A 48 6.23 5.41 27.13
N GLY A 49 6.01 5.05 28.40
CA GLY A 49 6.48 3.78 28.96
C GLY A 49 5.90 2.57 28.23
N ARG A 50 4.59 2.59 27.95
CA ARG A 50 3.95 1.57 27.09
C ARG A 50 4.58 1.51 25.71
N GLN A 51 4.89 2.66 25.10
CA GLN A 51 5.58 2.69 23.81
C GLN A 51 6.97 2.07 23.91
N ARG A 52 7.74 2.35 24.98
CA ARG A 52 9.05 1.70 25.23
C ARG A 52 8.94 0.19 25.37
N ALA A 53 7.86 -0.32 25.96
CA ALA A 53 7.61 -1.76 26.02
C ALA A 53 7.39 -2.35 24.62
N ILE A 54 6.60 -1.69 23.78
CA ILE A 54 6.39 -2.11 22.38
C ILE A 54 7.69 -2.03 21.57
N ASP A 55 8.45 -0.94 21.71
CA ASP A 55 9.74 -0.74 21.05
C ASP A 55 10.74 -1.83 21.44
N THR A 56 10.76 -2.22 22.72
CA THR A 56 11.60 -3.33 23.21
C THR A 56 11.26 -4.65 22.53
N LEU A 57 9.97 -4.97 22.39
CA LEU A 57 9.52 -6.18 21.69
C LEU A 57 9.82 -6.13 20.20
N HIS A 58 9.71 -4.95 19.57
CA HIS A 58 10.07 -4.76 18.17
C HIS A 58 11.58 -4.95 17.93
N ILE A 59 12.44 -4.40 18.79
CA ILE A 59 13.90 -4.64 18.70
C ILE A 59 14.23 -6.13 18.88
N TYR A 60 13.57 -6.80 19.84
CA TYR A 60 13.74 -8.24 20.03
C TYR A 60 13.33 -9.02 18.77
N GLN A 61 12.19 -8.66 18.18
CA GLN A 61 11.65 -9.25 16.96
C GLN A 61 12.63 -9.12 15.77
N GLU A 62 13.17 -7.93 15.54
CA GLU A 62 14.14 -7.70 14.47
C GLU A 62 15.40 -8.55 14.64
N ARG A 63 15.92 -8.63 15.88
CA ARG A 63 17.12 -9.43 16.19
C ARG A 63 16.92 -10.92 16.00
N ARG A 64 15.74 -11.44 16.36
CA ARG A 64 15.39 -12.85 16.16
C ARG A 64 14.90 -13.15 14.75
N SER A 65 14.78 -12.13 13.89
CA SER A 65 14.16 -12.25 12.56
C SER A 65 12.78 -12.90 12.64
N GLU A 66 12.02 -12.58 13.70
CA GLU A 66 10.66 -13.05 13.89
C GLU A 66 9.70 -12.18 13.10
N ARG A 67 8.59 -12.78 12.64
CA ARG A 67 7.57 -12.04 11.88
C ARG A 67 6.73 -11.10 12.74
N TYR A 68 6.45 -11.48 14.00
CA TYR A 68 5.52 -10.74 14.86
C TYR A 68 6.17 -10.41 16.21
N ARG A 69 6.08 -9.15 16.62
CA ARG A 69 6.72 -8.63 17.85
C ARG A 69 6.20 -9.24 19.14
N LEU A 70 4.93 -9.61 19.18
CA LEU A 70 4.30 -10.18 20.39
C LEU A 70 4.54 -11.69 20.54
N ARG A 71 5.14 -12.34 19.53
CA ARG A 71 5.37 -13.80 19.53
C ARG A 71 6.22 -14.25 20.71
N VAL A 72 7.27 -13.51 21.06
CA VAL A 72 8.14 -13.83 22.20
C VAL A 72 7.35 -14.04 23.49
N VAL A 73 6.34 -13.21 23.77
CA VAL A 73 5.55 -13.30 25.01
C VAL A 73 4.71 -14.58 25.02
N VAL A 74 4.08 -14.89 23.88
CA VAL A 74 3.23 -16.08 23.75
C VAL A 74 4.05 -17.37 23.81
N ASP A 75 5.20 -17.39 23.13
CA ASP A 75 6.13 -18.52 23.14
C ASP A 75 6.71 -18.78 24.54
N GLU A 76 7.07 -17.72 25.28
CA GLU A 76 7.53 -17.85 26.66
C GLU A 76 6.39 -18.33 27.58
N LEU A 77 5.16 -17.83 27.41
CA LEU A 77 4.01 -18.26 28.19
C LEU A 77 3.68 -19.73 27.96
N GLN A 78 3.81 -20.21 26.72
CA GLN A 78 3.60 -21.62 26.39
C GLN A 78 4.68 -22.54 27.00
N LYS A 79 5.93 -22.06 27.08
CA LYS A 79 7.06 -22.84 27.63
C LYS A 79 7.18 -22.75 29.15
N ALA A 80 6.61 -21.71 29.76
CA ALA A 80 6.72 -21.47 31.19
C ALA A 80 6.03 -22.59 31.99
N THR A 81 6.80 -23.24 32.86
CA THR A 81 6.28 -24.25 33.81
C THR A 81 6.05 -23.68 35.20
N ALA A 82 6.67 -22.55 35.53
CA ALA A 82 6.57 -21.92 36.84
C ALA A 82 5.38 -20.95 36.89
N GLU A 83 4.48 -21.12 37.85
CA GLU A 83 3.24 -20.35 37.98
C GLU A 83 3.49 -18.84 38.17
N ASP A 84 4.58 -18.50 38.85
CA ASP A 84 4.98 -17.11 39.10
C ASP A 84 5.45 -16.41 37.81
N TYR A 85 6.11 -17.14 36.89
CA TYR A 85 6.50 -16.61 35.59
C TYR A 85 5.32 -16.53 34.62
N GLN A 86 4.44 -17.54 34.63
CA GLN A 86 3.17 -17.50 33.87
C GLN A 86 2.33 -16.29 34.28
N THR A 87 2.25 -16.02 35.59
CA THR A 87 1.54 -14.84 36.13
C THR A 87 2.15 -13.54 35.65
N ALA A 88 3.48 -13.40 35.66
CA ALA A 88 4.16 -12.20 35.16
C ALA A 88 3.91 -11.94 33.67
N LEU A 89 3.93 -12.99 32.84
CA LEU A 89 3.66 -12.90 31.41
C LEU A 89 2.20 -12.53 31.12
N LEU A 90 1.24 -13.13 31.83
CA LEU A 90 -0.18 -12.77 31.73
C LEU A 90 -0.43 -11.34 32.20
N ALA A 91 0.19 -10.94 33.31
CA ALA A 91 0.12 -9.57 33.79
C ALA A 91 0.66 -8.58 32.75
N PHE A 92 1.74 -8.92 32.05
CA PHE A 92 2.25 -8.08 30.97
C PHE A 92 1.27 -7.94 29.80
N ILE A 93 0.65 -9.03 29.35
CA ILE A 93 -0.39 -9.01 28.31
C ILE A 93 -1.53 -8.08 28.75
N ASN A 94 -2.01 -8.23 29.98
CA ASN A 94 -3.07 -7.40 30.54
C ASN A 94 -2.66 -5.93 30.65
N CYS A 95 -1.46 -5.62 31.15
CA CYS A 95 -0.95 -4.25 31.19
C CYS A 95 -0.86 -3.64 29.79
N LEU A 96 -0.40 -4.38 28.78
CA LEU A 96 -0.30 -3.86 27.42
C LEU A 96 -1.68 -3.56 26.80
N VAL A 97 -2.66 -4.45 27.01
CA VAL A 97 -4.03 -4.31 26.50
C VAL A 97 -4.80 -3.23 27.28
N ILE A 98 -4.89 -3.34 28.61
CA ILE A 98 -5.69 -2.45 29.47
C ILE A 98 -5.16 -1.02 29.45
N SER A 99 -3.84 -0.82 29.43
CA SER A 99 -3.24 0.53 29.34
C SER A 99 -3.38 1.16 27.95
N THR A 100 -4.11 0.54 27.03
CA THR A 100 -4.44 1.10 25.72
C THR A 100 -5.79 1.83 25.74
N PRO A 101 -5.81 3.18 25.71
CA PRO A 101 -7.04 3.95 25.93
C PRO A 101 -8.02 3.87 24.76
N VAL A 102 -7.50 3.81 23.53
CA VAL A 102 -8.31 3.74 22.31
C VAL A 102 -8.85 2.32 22.14
N LEU A 103 -10.18 2.17 22.17
CA LEU A 103 -10.87 0.87 22.05
C LEU A 103 -10.42 0.07 20.82
N LYS A 104 -10.34 0.72 19.65
CA LYS A 104 -9.91 0.07 18.40
C LYS A 104 -8.49 -0.49 18.49
N ASP A 105 -7.55 0.28 19.05
CA ASP A 105 -6.16 -0.15 19.20
C ASP A 105 -6.03 -1.27 20.24
N ARG A 106 -6.83 -1.21 21.31
CA ARG A 106 -6.90 -2.25 22.35
C ARG A 106 -7.38 -3.58 21.78
N ILE A 107 -8.45 -3.55 20.99
CA ILE A 107 -8.95 -4.73 20.26
C ILE A 107 -7.89 -5.26 19.30
N ARG A 108 -7.21 -4.37 18.55
CA ARG A 108 -6.15 -4.78 17.62
C ARG A 108 -5.01 -5.52 18.32
N ILE A 109 -4.50 -4.99 19.44
CA ILE A 109 -3.43 -5.63 20.22
C ILE A 109 -3.90 -6.98 20.79
N ARG A 110 -5.13 -7.05 21.33
CA ARG A 110 -5.70 -8.32 21.81
C ARG A 110 -5.77 -9.35 20.68
N ASN A 111 -6.25 -8.95 19.51
CA ASN A 111 -6.38 -9.85 18.36
C ASN A 111 -5.02 -10.28 17.80
N GLU A 112 -3.99 -9.43 17.90
CA GLU A 112 -2.60 -9.80 17.57
C GLU A 112 -2.13 -10.98 18.44
N PHE A 113 -2.38 -10.95 19.76
CA PHE A 113 -2.10 -12.09 20.65
C PHE A 113 -2.95 -13.32 20.33
N ILE A 114 -4.24 -13.14 20.08
CA ILE A 114 -5.15 -14.26 19.73
C ILE A 114 -4.69 -14.94 18.43
N GLY A 115 -4.28 -14.16 17.42
CA GLY A 115 -3.72 -14.65 16.17
C GLY A 115 -2.45 -15.49 16.37
N LEU A 116 -1.67 -15.17 17.41
CA LEU A 116 -0.50 -15.93 17.85
C LEU A 116 -0.83 -17.17 18.70
N LYS A 117 -2.10 -17.60 18.74
CA LYS A 117 -2.59 -18.77 19.48
C LYS A 117 -2.57 -18.63 21.00
N LEU A 118 -2.84 -17.43 21.52
CA LEU A 118 -2.98 -17.20 22.95
C LEU A 118 -4.17 -17.96 23.57
N LEU A 119 -5.36 -17.97 22.94
CA LEU A 119 -6.58 -18.54 23.55
C LEU A 119 -6.45 -20.02 23.97
N PRO A 120 -5.89 -20.93 23.15
CA PRO A 120 -5.61 -22.30 23.58
C PRO A 120 -4.73 -22.38 24.83
N ILE A 121 -3.72 -21.51 24.96
CA ILE A 121 -2.83 -21.47 26.12
C ILE A 121 -3.60 -21.03 27.36
N LEU A 122 -4.44 -19.99 27.25
CA LEU A 122 -5.29 -19.53 28.35
C LEU A 122 -6.26 -20.64 28.81
N ASN A 123 -6.82 -21.41 27.88
CA ASN A 123 -7.69 -22.55 28.22
C ASN A 123 -6.98 -23.65 29.01
N GLU A 124 -5.72 -23.93 28.71
CA GLU A 124 -4.92 -24.87 29.51
C GLU A 124 -4.58 -24.29 30.88
N LEU A 125 -4.21 -23.00 30.95
CA LEU A 125 -3.89 -22.32 32.22
C LEU A 125 -5.11 -22.19 33.15
N ARG A 126 -6.33 -22.15 32.62
CA ARG A 126 -7.58 -22.20 33.43
C ARG A 126 -7.71 -23.47 34.27
N LYS A 127 -6.98 -24.54 33.93
CA LYS A 127 -6.93 -25.78 34.74
C LYS A 127 -5.98 -25.67 35.94
N SER A 128 -5.15 -24.63 35.99
CA SER A 128 -4.27 -24.34 37.14
C SER A 128 -5.08 -23.93 38.36
N HIS A 129 -4.57 -24.29 39.55
CA HIS A 129 -5.18 -23.91 40.82
C HIS A 129 -4.56 -22.62 41.40
N ALA A 130 -3.55 -22.04 40.72
CA ALA A 130 -2.86 -20.84 41.14
C ALA A 130 -3.81 -19.63 41.21
N PRO A 131 -3.92 -18.95 42.37
CA PRO A 131 -4.84 -17.83 42.53
C PRO A 131 -4.45 -16.64 41.64
N ASP A 132 -3.16 -16.33 41.54
CA ASP A 132 -2.67 -15.15 40.81
C ASP A 132 -2.85 -15.31 39.29
N VAL A 133 -2.63 -16.52 38.76
CA VAL A 133 -2.93 -16.85 37.34
C VAL A 133 -4.42 -16.65 37.06
N ARG A 134 -5.30 -17.12 37.97
CA ARG A 134 -6.75 -16.96 37.81
C ARG A 134 -7.19 -15.49 37.85
N VAL A 135 -6.58 -14.68 38.70
CA VAL A 135 -6.82 -13.22 38.73
C VAL A 135 -6.47 -12.59 37.38
N GLN A 136 -5.33 -12.95 36.78
CA GLN A 136 -4.94 -12.42 35.47
C GLN A 136 -5.83 -12.93 34.33
N LEU A 137 -6.28 -14.19 34.37
CA LEU A 137 -7.22 -14.73 33.39
C LEU A 137 -8.57 -13.99 33.45
N ASN A 138 -9.10 -13.78 34.65
CA ASN A 138 -10.34 -13.02 34.83
C ASN A 138 -10.17 -11.58 34.34
N ALA A 139 -9.06 -10.91 34.66
CA ALA A 139 -8.82 -9.55 34.17
C ALA A 139 -8.76 -9.46 32.63
N PHE A 140 -8.24 -10.51 31.96
CA PHE A 140 -8.25 -10.59 30.50
C PHE A 140 -9.68 -10.76 29.95
N ASP A 141 -10.45 -11.67 30.55
CA ASP A 141 -11.83 -11.97 30.15
C ASP A 141 -12.76 -10.77 30.41
N ASP A 142 -12.72 -10.18 31.60
CA ASP A 142 -13.53 -9.00 31.98
C ASP A 142 -13.28 -7.81 31.04
N GLN A 143 -12.01 -7.54 30.70
CA GLN A 143 -11.68 -6.45 29.77
C GLN A 143 -12.14 -6.76 28.34
N ARG A 144 -12.12 -8.04 27.93
CA ARG A 144 -12.61 -8.45 26.62
C ARG A 144 -14.13 -8.31 26.54
N GLU A 145 -14.86 -8.78 27.55
CA GLU A 145 -16.32 -8.64 27.63
C GLU A 145 -16.74 -7.16 27.63
N THR A 146 -16.06 -6.32 28.42
CA THR A 146 -16.30 -4.86 28.45
C THR A 146 -16.09 -4.23 27.07
N ASP A 147 -15.05 -4.63 26.33
CA ASP A 147 -14.80 -4.12 24.98
C ASP A 147 -15.84 -4.61 23.97
N GLU A 148 -16.27 -5.87 24.09
CA GLU A 148 -17.30 -6.47 23.25
C GLU A 148 -18.64 -5.75 23.42
N GLU A 149 -19.05 -5.46 24.67
CA GLU A 149 -20.24 -4.66 24.97
C GLU A 149 -20.21 -3.28 24.31
N LEU A 150 -19.04 -2.63 24.27
CA LEU A 150 -18.86 -1.32 23.62
C LEU A 150 -18.87 -1.39 22.09
N THR A 151 -18.57 -2.56 21.51
CA THR A 151 -18.59 -2.78 20.05
C THR A 151 -19.89 -3.40 19.54
N ASN A 152 -20.71 -3.96 20.42
CA ASN A 152 -21.93 -4.68 20.08
C ASN A 152 -23.05 -3.74 19.63
N HIS A 153 -22.96 -3.35 18.37
CA HIS A 153 -24.09 -2.95 17.52
C HIS A 153 -24.46 -4.06 16.52
N GLY A 154 -24.07 -5.32 16.81
CA GLY A 154 -24.32 -6.49 15.96
C GLY A 154 -25.75 -7.04 16.06
N PRO A 155 -26.17 -7.91 15.12
CA PRO A 155 -27.45 -8.59 15.22
C PRO A 155 -27.49 -9.53 16.44
N PRO A 156 -28.63 -9.66 17.13
CA PRO A 156 -28.73 -10.45 18.35
C PRO A 156 -28.42 -11.94 18.10
N GLY A 157 -27.54 -12.52 18.92
CA GLY A 157 -27.21 -13.94 18.89
C GLY A 157 -25.99 -14.34 18.05
N ILE A 158 -25.24 -13.38 17.49
CA ILE A 158 -23.97 -13.64 16.78
C ILE A 158 -22.81 -13.12 17.64
N ASP A 159 -21.84 -14.00 17.94
CA ASP A 159 -20.58 -13.60 18.55
C ASP A 159 -19.68 -12.91 17.51
N LEU A 160 -19.61 -11.57 17.57
CA LEU A 160 -18.77 -10.77 16.67
C LEU A 160 -17.26 -10.97 16.89
N SER A 161 -16.85 -11.63 17.99
CA SER A 161 -15.45 -12.00 18.24
C SER A 161 -15.07 -13.34 17.57
N SER A 162 -16.06 -14.16 17.21
CA SER A 162 -15.88 -15.44 16.53
C SER A 162 -15.90 -15.26 15.02
N HIS A 163 -14.75 -15.45 14.37
CA HIS A 163 -14.64 -15.43 12.90
C HIS A 163 -15.54 -16.48 12.23
N VAL A 164 -15.81 -17.60 12.92
CA VAL A 164 -16.68 -18.67 12.42
C VAL A 164 -18.14 -18.21 12.43
N ASP A 165 -18.59 -17.60 13.52
CA ASP A 165 -19.98 -17.18 13.69
C ASP A 165 -20.30 -16.02 12.75
N VAL A 166 -19.38 -15.04 12.65
CA VAL A 166 -19.47 -13.94 11.68
C VAL A 166 -19.51 -14.47 10.24
N PHE A 167 -18.67 -15.46 9.91
CA PHE A 167 -18.67 -16.08 8.58
C PHE A 167 -20.01 -16.72 8.25
N TYR A 168 -20.56 -17.55 9.14
CA TYR A 168 -21.86 -18.20 8.89
C TYR A 168 -23.02 -17.20 8.87
N ALA A 169 -22.96 -16.14 9.67
CA ALA A 169 -23.93 -15.05 9.62
C ALA A 169 -23.92 -14.34 8.27
N ILE A 170 -22.74 -13.98 7.76
CA ILE A 170 -22.60 -13.35 6.42
C ILE A 170 -23.02 -14.32 5.33
N LEU A 171 -22.59 -15.59 5.41
CA LEU A 171 -22.99 -16.62 4.46
C LEU A 171 -24.52 -16.77 4.39
N GLY A 172 -25.19 -16.81 5.54
CA GLY A 172 -26.66 -16.84 5.62
C GLY A 172 -27.33 -15.59 5.07
N GLN A 173 -26.68 -14.42 5.12
CA GLN A 173 -27.21 -13.18 4.54
C GLN A 173 -27.10 -13.13 3.01
N VAL A 174 -26.04 -13.72 2.44
CA VAL A 174 -25.77 -13.67 1.00
C VAL A 174 -26.24 -14.90 0.24
N ALA A 175 -26.47 -16.03 0.92
CA ALA A 175 -26.95 -17.27 0.30
C ALA A 175 -28.25 -17.03 -0.48
N ASP A 176 -28.34 -17.64 -1.66
CA ASP A 176 -29.49 -17.52 -2.58
C ASP A 176 -29.76 -16.09 -3.08
N THR A 177 -28.76 -15.21 -3.00
CA THR A 177 -28.83 -13.84 -3.55
C THR A 177 -27.73 -13.59 -4.60
N PRO A 178 -27.88 -12.60 -5.50
CA PRO A 178 -26.81 -12.22 -6.43
C PRO A 178 -25.47 -11.84 -5.76
N GLN A 179 -25.49 -11.51 -4.48
CA GLN A 179 -24.32 -11.17 -3.66
C GLN A 179 -23.47 -12.39 -3.30
N GLU A 180 -23.97 -13.61 -3.48
CA GLU A 180 -23.24 -14.86 -3.24
C GLU A 180 -21.99 -14.98 -4.14
N ILE A 181 -22.10 -14.59 -5.42
CA ILE A 181 -20.99 -14.67 -6.38
C ILE A 181 -19.85 -13.70 -6.02
N PRO A 182 -20.09 -12.39 -5.77
CA PRO A 182 -19.07 -11.49 -5.25
C PRO A 182 -18.46 -11.97 -3.94
N PHE A 183 -19.27 -12.50 -3.01
CA PHE A 183 -18.78 -13.00 -1.73
C PHE A 183 -17.83 -14.19 -1.91
N LEU A 184 -18.20 -15.18 -2.72
CA LEU A 184 -17.33 -16.30 -3.07
C LEU A 184 -16.03 -15.83 -3.72
N SER A 185 -16.11 -14.87 -4.65
CA SER A 185 -14.93 -14.28 -5.28
C SER A 185 -14.01 -13.63 -4.25
N ILE A 186 -14.53 -12.85 -3.31
CA ILE A 186 -13.74 -12.26 -2.22
C ILE A 186 -13.02 -13.37 -1.42
N LEU A 187 -13.74 -14.42 -1.00
CA LEU A 187 -13.15 -15.53 -0.26
C LEU A 187 -12.05 -16.24 -1.05
N GLN A 188 -12.24 -16.46 -2.35
CA GLN A 188 -11.22 -17.06 -3.22
C GLN A 188 -9.97 -16.19 -3.33
N HIS A 189 -10.09 -14.86 -3.39
CA HIS A 189 -8.94 -13.96 -3.41
C HIS A 189 -8.22 -13.92 -2.07
N LEU A 190 -8.96 -13.87 -0.96
CA LEU A 190 -8.40 -13.92 0.39
C LEU A 190 -7.68 -15.25 0.66
N LEU A 191 -8.21 -16.36 0.14
CA LEU A 191 -7.59 -17.69 0.25
C LEU A 191 -6.23 -17.80 -0.47
N ARG A 192 -5.98 -16.95 -1.49
CA ARG A 192 -4.70 -16.91 -2.22
C ARG A 192 -3.59 -16.19 -1.45
N LEU A 193 -3.90 -15.49 -0.37
CA LEU A 193 -2.89 -14.80 0.44
C LEU A 193 -2.10 -15.83 1.25
N ASP A 194 -0.81 -15.99 0.94
CA ASP A 194 0.04 -16.93 1.65
C ASP A 194 0.31 -16.43 3.07
N SER A 195 -0.20 -17.17 4.06
CA SER A 195 0.04 -16.95 5.49
C SER A 195 1.52 -16.91 5.89
N LYS A 196 2.46 -17.33 5.03
CA LYS A 196 3.91 -17.30 5.29
C LYS A 196 4.61 -16.07 4.70
N ASP A 197 3.98 -15.36 3.76
CA ASP A 197 4.53 -14.16 3.12
C ASP A 197 4.24 -12.91 3.97
N ALA A 198 5.27 -12.09 4.21
CA ALA A 198 5.14 -10.82 4.92
C ALA A 198 4.33 -9.79 4.12
N ALA A 199 4.33 -9.86 2.78
CA ALA A 199 3.48 -9.00 1.96
C ALA A 199 1.98 -9.30 2.17
N SER A 200 1.63 -10.51 2.61
CA SER A 200 0.26 -10.86 2.95
C SER A 200 -0.25 -10.09 4.17
N ASP A 201 0.59 -9.74 5.15
CA ASP A 201 0.16 -8.93 6.30
C ASP A 201 -0.31 -7.54 5.82
N LEU A 202 0.45 -6.93 4.91
CA LEU A 202 0.07 -5.65 4.29
C LEU A 202 -1.20 -5.77 3.44
N ALA A 203 -1.36 -6.89 2.73
CA ALA A 203 -2.57 -7.16 1.95
C ALA A 203 -3.81 -7.30 2.85
N TRP A 204 -3.69 -7.96 4.00
CA TRP A 204 -4.75 -8.09 5.00
C TRP A 204 -5.12 -6.74 5.64
N ASP A 205 -4.14 -5.94 6.07
CA ASP A 205 -4.36 -4.59 6.59
C ASP A 205 -5.06 -3.67 5.56
N THR A 206 -4.66 -3.81 4.29
CA THR A 206 -5.28 -3.07 3.18
C THR A 206 -6.72 -3.53 2.95
N ALA A 207 -6.96 -4.85 2.94
CA ALA A 207 -8.29 -5.41 2.80
C ALA A 207 -9.22 -4.97 3.94
N GLU A 208 -8.77 -5.03 5.19
CA GLU A 208 -9.52 -4.52 6.36
C GLU A 208 -9.91 -3.05 6.15
N THR A 209 -8.94 -2.21 5.75
CA THR A 209 -9.18 -0.78 5.53
C THR A 209 -10.20 -0.53 4.43
N LEU A 210 -10.10 -1.26 3.32
CA LEU A 210 -11.04 -1.13 2.19
C LEU A 210 -12.44 -1.62 2.55
N VAL A 211 -12.56 -2.74 3.27
CA VAL A 211 -13.84 -3.27 3.75
C VAL A 211 -14.49 -2.28 4.72
N HIS A 212 -13.74 -1.74 5.68
CA HIS A 212 -14.25 -0.72 6.60
C HIS A 212 -14.76 0.51 5.85
N ARG A 213 -13.97 1.04 4.90
CA ARG A 213 -14.41 2.17 4.07
C ARG A 213 -15.64 1.84 3.21
N ALA A 214 -15.73 0.61 2.71
CA ALA A 214 -16.89 0.14 1.95
C ALA A 214 -18.18 0.14 2.78
N THR A 215 -18.10 -0.15 4.09
CA THR A 215 -19.27 -0.08 4.98
C THR A 215 -19.76 1.34 5.28
N LEU A 216 -18.93 2.36 5.03
CA LEU A 216 -19.24 3.78 5.23
C LEU A 216 -19.73 4.48 3.96
N LEU A 217 -19.97 3.72 2.88
CA LEU A 217 -20.41 4.27 1.60
C LEU A 217 -21.90 4.61 1.65
N GLU A 218 -22.22 5.89 1.55
CA GLU A 218 -23.61 6.37 1.51
C GLU A 218 -24.09 6.64 0.07
N SER A 219 -23.16 6.77 -0.90
CA SER A 219 -23.47 7.12 -2.28
C SER A 219 -22.67 6.32 -3.32
N ARG A 220 -23.22 6.25 -4.54
CA ARG A 220 -22.54 5.65 -5.71
C ARG A 220 -21.23 6.38 -6.04
N GLU A 221 -21.12 7.67 -5.75
CA GLU A 221 -19.89 8.43 -5.95
C GLU A 221 -18.79 8.01 -4.96
N ASP A 222 -19.14 7.73 -3.71
CA ASP A 222 -18.16 7.32 -2.70
C ASP A 222 -17.58 5.94 -3.03
N ALA A 223 -18.38 5.04 -3.58
CA ALA A 223 -17.92 3.75 -4.10
C ALA A 223 -16.89 3.95 -5.23
N THR A 224 -17.13 4.91 -6.13
CA THR A 224 -16.17 5.22 -7.21
C THR A 224 -14.90 5.91 -6.71
N LYS A 225 -14.97 6.70 -5.63
CA LYS A 225 -13.79 7.31 -4.99
C LYS A 225 -12.92 6.25 -4.30
N LEU A 226 -13.54 5.25 -3.66
CA LEU A 226 -12.84 4.15 -2.99
C LEU A 226 -12.07 3.27 -3.97
N LEU A 227 -12.60 3.08 -5.18
CA LEU A 227 -12.03 2.24 -6.24
C LEU A 227 -11.00 2.97 -7.14
N ARG A 228 -10.83 4.28 -6.98
CA ARG A 228 -9.84 5.05 -7.76
C ARG A 228 -8.47 5.01 -7.08
N SER A 229 -7.45 4.53 -7.81
CA SER A 229 -6.08 5.06 -7.62
C SER A 229 -6.12 6.58 -7.81
N PRO A 230 -5.32 7.39 -7.08
CA PRO A 230 -5.49 8.84 -7.01
C PRO A 230 -5.52 9.45 -8.42
N SER A 231 -6.73 9.69 -8.92
CA SER A 231 -6.94 10.27 -10.23
C SER A 231 -6.82 11.77 -10.09
N LEU A 232 -5.80 12.37 -10.69
CA LEU A 232 -5.70 13.80 -10.93
C LEU A 232 -6.89 14.25 -11.79
N GLN A 233 -8.04 14.52 -11.17
CA GLN A 233 -9.17 15.14 -11.85
C GLN A 233 -9.06 16.65 -11.74
N VAL A 234 -8.81 17.29 -12.88
CA VAL A 234 -8.75 18.75 -13.02
C VAL A 234 -10.10 19.29 -13.50
N ILE A 235 -11.18 18.95 -12.81
CA ILE A 235 -12.52 19.47 -13.10
C ILE A 235 -12.80 20.61 -12.13
N GLY A 236 -13.16 21.79 -12.66
CA GLY A 236 -13.57 22.96 -11.87
C GLY A 236 -12.49 24.00 -11.54
N LYS A 237 -11.27 23.89 -12.10
CA LYS A 237 -10.23 24.93 -11.99
C LYS A 237 -9.89 25.51 -13.37
N ARG A 238 -9.53 26.80 -13.40
CA ARG A 238 -9.12 27.54 -14.61
C ARG A 238 -7.84 26.92 -15.17
N ASN A 239 -8.01 26.05 -16.15
CA ASN A 239 -6.96 25.33 -16.88
C ASN A 239 -7.14 25.50 -18.39
N ILE A 240 -6.15 25.04 -19.17
CA ILE A 240 -6.16 25.16 -20.64
C ILE A 240 -7.46 24.62 -21.25
N TRP A 241 -8.01 23.51 -20.74
CA TRP A 241 -9.26 22.94 -21.24
C TRP A 241 -10.48 23.82 -20.95
N SER A 242 -10.54 24.44 -19.78
CA SER A 242 -11.60 25.42 -19.46
C SER A 242 -11.46 26.74 -20.23
N LEU A 243 -10.24 27.12 -20.63
CA LEU A 243 -9.98 28.29 -21.48
C LEU A 243 -10.37 28.02 -22.93
N VAL A 244 -9.94 26.87 -23.49
CA VAL A 244 -10.29 26.41 -24.85
C VAL A 244 -11.81 26.21 -24.98
N ALA A 245 -12.47 25.62 -23.98
CA ALA A 245 -13.92 25.46 -23.99
C ALA A 245 -14.69 26.80 -23.90
N ASN A 246 -14.13 27.81 -23.21
CA ASN A 246 -14.72 29.16 -23.17
C ASN A 246 -14.47 29.94 -24.48
N GLU A 247 -13.30 29.79 -25.10
CA GLU A 247 -12.97 30.45 -26.38
C GLU A 247 -13.81 29.91 -27.54
N HIS A 248 -14.19 28.63 -27.50
CA HIS A 248 -15.01 27.99 -28.54
C HIS A 248 -16.50 27.87 -28.19
N GLN A 249 -16.98 28.43 -27.08
CA GLN A 249 -18.37 28.32 -26.62
C GLN A 249 -19.40 28.91 -27.59
N ASN A 250 -18.99 29.88 -28.42
CA ASN A 250 -19.83 30.56 -29.40
C ASN A 250 -19.37 30.32 -30.86
N SER A 251 -18.39 29.43 -31.06
CA SER A 251 -18.01 29.00 -32.42
C SER A 251 -19.10 28.04 -32.91
N PRO A 252 -19.61 28.18 -34.15
CA PRO A 252 -20.44 27.11 -34.70
C PRO A 252 -19.61 25.84 -34.66
N MET A 253 -20.21 24.77 -34.15
CA MET A 253 -19.65 23.41 -34.05
C MET A 253 -19.58 22.78 -35.46
N ALA A 254 -19.10 23.55 -36.42
CA ALA A 254 -19.14 23.30 -37.84
C ALA A 254 -17.70 23.30 -38.33
N ASP A 255 -17.16 22.09 -38.48
CA ASP A 255 -16.25 21.64 -39.55
C ASP A 255 -15.68 20.25 -39.24
N LEU A 256 -16.48 19.39 -38.58
CA LEU A 256 -16.22 17.97 -38.55
C LEU A 256 -17.39 17.29 -39.25
N ASP A 257 -17.09 16.63 -40.37
CA ASP A 257 -18.07 15.87 -41.14
C ASP A 257 -18.37 14.58 -40.37
N TRP A 258 -19.38 14.67 -39.52
CA TRP A 258 -19.82 13.58 -38.67
C TRP A 258 -20.28 12.36 -39.48
N ALA A 259 -20.72 12.55 -40.72
CA ALA A 259 -21.14 11.45 -41.60
C ALA A 259 -19.94 10.62 -42.10
N GLU A 260 -18.79 11.25 -42.34
CA GLU A 260 -17.55 10.56 -42.68
C GLU A 260 -17.01 9.77 -41.48
N MET A 261 -17.05 10.37 -40.28
CA MET A 261 -16.59 9.73 -39.05
C MET A 261 -17.45 8.50 -38.67
N GLU A 262 -18.75 8.56 -38.88
CA GLU A 262 -19.67 7.43 -38.62
C GLU A 262 -19.49 6.31 -39.64
N GLY A 263 -19.22 6.63 -40.91
CA GLY A 263 -18.96 5.65 -41.97
C GLY A 263 -17.64 4.88 -41.82
N LEU A 264 -16.64 5.47 -41.16
CA LEU A 264 -15.31 4.88 -40.99
C LEU A 264 -15.15 4.07 -39.70
N PHE A 265 -15.92 4.37 -38.65
CA PHE A 265 -15.65 3.86 -37.29
C PHE A 265 -16.82 3.17 -36.59
N CYS A 266 -18.01 3.05 -37.20
CA CYS A 266 -19.11 2.25 -36.64
C CYS A 266 -19.07 0.78 -37.09
N GLN A 267 -19.30 -0.13 -36.14
CA GLN A 267 -19.34 -1.57 -36.37
C GLN A 267 -20.61 -1.93 -37.17
N GLN A 268 -20.44 -2.43 -38.40
CA GLN A 268 -21.58 -2.82 -39.25
C GLN A 268 -22.35 -3.99 -38.62
N VAL A 269 -23.66 -3.80 -38.43
CA VAL A 269 -24.60 -4.86 -38.05
C VAL A 269 -24.93 -5.71 -39.28
N PRO A 270 -24.96 -7.06 -39.19
CA PRO A 270 -25.39 -7.87 -40.33
C PRO A 270 -26.87 -7.61 -40.66
N PRO A 271 -27.29 -7.58 -41.93
CA PRO A 271 -28.68 -7.32 -42.27
C PRO A 271 -29.58 -8.50 -41.88
N MET A 272 -30.62 -8.20 -41.09
CA MET A 272 -31.83 -9.02 -40.95
C MET A 272 -32.70 -8.88 -42.20
N VAL A 273 -33.14 -10.00 -42.76
CA VAL A 273 -34.09 -10.03 -43.89
C VAL A 273 -35.49 -10.42 -43.38
N PRO A 274 -36.58 -9.71 -43.73
CA PRO A 274 -37.95 -10.14 -43.42
C PRO A 274 -38.54 -11.07 -44.51
N PRO A 275 -39.66 -11.76 -44.22
CA PRO A 275 -40.14 -12.92 -44.97
C PRO A 275 -41.12 -12.53 -46.06
N SER A 276 -41.11 -13.22 -47.21
CA SER A 276 -42.27 -13.30 -48.12
C SER A 276 -42.18 -14.48 -49.10
N THR A 277 -43.15 -15.39 -48.93
CA THR A 277 -43.90 -16.17 -49.94
C THR A 277 -43.21 -17.12 -50.94
N CYS A 278 -43.67 -18.37 -50.83
CA CYS A 278 -43.63 -19.51 -51.73
C CYS A 278 -43.93 -19.17 -53.20
N PHE A 279 -43.25 -19.82 -54.16
CA PHE A 279 -43.84 -20.66 -55.22
C PHE A 279 -42.75 -21.33 -56.11
N SER A 280 -43.10 -22.51 -56.61
CA SER A 280 -42.34 -23.51 -57.35
C SER A 280 -41.65 -23.08 -58.66
N SER A 281 -40.51 -23.69 -59.00
CA SER A 281 -40.40 -24.76 -60.02
C SER A 281 -38.98 -24.95 -60.59
N CYS A 282 -38.60 -26.23 -60.70
CA CYS A 282 -37.77 -26.93 -61.70
C CYS A 282 -36.53 -26.27 -62.34
N GLY A 283 -35.40 -27.00 -62.31
CA GLY A 283 -34.49 -27.07 -63.47
C GLY A 283 -32.99 -27.19 -63.21
N ILE A 284 -32.51 -28.43 -63.07
CA ILE A 284 -31.31 -29.03 -63.71
C ILE A 284 -29.96 -28.25 -63.70
N GLY A 285 -28.94 -28.87 -63.09
CA GLY A 285 -27.65 -29.05 -63.78
C GLY A 285 -26.40 -28.40 -63.18
N THR A 286 -25.54 -29.27 -62.64
CA THR A 286 -24.06 -29.28 -62.73
C THR A 286 -23.23 -28.18 -62.08
N ASP A 287 -22.67 -28.54 -60.91
CA ASP A 287 -21.22 -28.69 -60.65
C ASP A 287 -20.31 -27.47 -60.88
N VAL A 288 -19.87 -26.81 -59.79
CA VAL A 288 -18.45 -26.54 -59.49
C VAL A 288 -18.31 -26.25 -57.99
N GLU A 289 -17.76 -27.24 -57.27
CA GLU A 289 -17.28 -27.15 -55.90
C GLU A 289 -16.19 -26.06 -55.75
N ARG A 290 -16.52 -24.88 -55.20
CA ARG A 290 -15.51 -23.90 -54.74
C ARG A 290 -14.96 -24.33 -53.38
N ARG A 291 -13.90 -25.14 -53.42
CA ARG A 291 -13.01 -25.49 -52.31
C ARG A 291 -12.71 -24.28 -51.42
N ARG A 292 -13.13 -24.31 -50.15
CA ARG A 292 -12.49 -23.53 -49.08
C ARG A 292 -11.05 -24.00 -48.95
N ARG A 293 -10.07 -23.11 -49.14
CA ARG A 293 -8.66 -23.38 -48.83
C ARG A 293 -8.53 -23.53 -47.31
N GLU A 294 -8.12 -24.71 -46.86
CA GLU A 294 -7.68 -24.93 -45.48
C GLU A 294 -6.46 -24.06 -45.17
N PRO A 295 -6.38 -23.43 -43.97
CA PRO A 295 -5.20 -22.68 -43.58
C PRO A 295 -4.01 -23.64 -43.47
N THR A 296 -2.93 -23.32 -44.19
CA THR A 296 -1.73 -24.14 -44.34
C THR A 296 -0.79 -24.04 -43.13
N GLU A 297 -1.21 -23.31 -42.09
CA GLU A 297 -0.41 -22.96 -40.93
C GLU A 297 -1.04 -23.55 -39.65
N ILE A 298 -0.19 -24.18 -38.84
CA ILE A 298 -0.54 -24.73 -37.53
C ILE A 298 -0.49 -23.59 -36.51
N ALA A 299 -1.62 -23.26 -35.91
CA ALA A 299 -1.71 -22.28 -34.83
C ALA A 299 -1.74 -23.01 -33.48
N LEU A 300 -0.81 -22.66 -32.59
CA LEU A 300 -0.76 -23.20 -31.22
C LEU A 300 -1.27 -22.17 -30.21
N LEU A 301 -1.04 -20.89 -30.47
CA LEU A 301 -1.58 -19.80 -29.67
C LEU A 301 -3.04 -19.54 -30.07
N ASP A 302 -3.83 -18.99 -29.15
CA ASP A 302 -5.18 -18.55 -29.50
C ASP A 302 -5.12 -17.40 -30.52
N GLY A 303 -6.16 -17.29 -31.35
CA GLY A 303 -6.17 -16.34 -32.47
C GLY A 303 -6.03 -14.87 -32.04
N LYS A 304 -6.51 -14.49 -30.85
CA LYS A 304 -6.39 -13.12 -30.33
C LYS A 304 -4.94 -12.85 -29.88
N ARG A 305 -4.32 -13.81 -29.22
CA ARG A 305 -2.92 -13.74 -28.79
C ARG A 305 -1.96 -13.69 -29.96
N SER A 306 -2.10 -14.60 -30.93
CA SER A 306 -1.28 -14.61 -32.15
C SER A 306 -1.45 -13.31 -32.94
N LEU A 307 -2.67 -12.77 -33.04
CA LEU A 307 -2.92 -11.47 -33.66
C LEU A 307 -2.20 -10.32 -32.93
N ASN A 308 -2.29 -10.25 -31.60
CA ASN A 308 -1.64 -9.21 -30.80
C ASN A 308 -0.11 -9.22 -30.97
N VAL A 309 0.50 -10.41 -30.93
CA VAL A 309 1.94 -10.57 -31.14
C VAL A 309 2.34 -10.12 -32.55
N ASN A 310 1.61 -10.56 -33.57
CA ASN A 310 1.89 -10.18 -34.95
C ASN A 310 1.71 -8.67 -35.22
N ILE A 311 0.69 -8.05 -34.62
CA ILE A 311 0.49 -6.59 -34.70
C ILE A 311 1.68 -5.86 -34.09
N PHE A 312 2.18 -6.33 -32.94
CA PHE A 312 3.32 -5.73 -32.28
C PHE A 312 4.61 -5.91 -33.08
N LEU A 313 4.90 -7.11 -33.59
CA LEU A 313 6.10 -7.39 -34.40
C LEU A 313 6.18 -6.52 -35.66
N LYS A 314 5.04 -6.19 -36.27
CA LYS A 314 4.98 -5.26 -37.42
C LYS A 314 5.55 -3.87 -37.12
N GLN A 315 5.62 -3.44 -35.86
CA GLN A 315 6.18 -2.15 -35.46
C GLN A 315 7.71 -2.08 -35.61
N PHE A 316 8.40 -3.24 -35.65
CA PHE A 316 9.83 -3.31 -35.87
C PHE A 316 10.20 -3.10 -37.33
N ARG A 317 9.30 -3.47 -38.27
CA ARG A 317 9.56 -3.47 -39.72
C ARG A 317 10.81 -4.28 -40.10
N SER A 318 11.15 -5.29 -39.31
CA SER A 318 12.33 -6.16 -39.44
C SER A 318 11.91 -7.63 -39.43
N SER A 319 12.81 -8.54 -39.80
CA SER A 319 12.56 -9.97 -39.66
C SER A 319 12.61 -10.40 -38.18
N ASN A 320 12.04 -11.57 -37.86
CA ASN A 320 12.14 -12.12 -36.51
C ASN A 320 13.61 -12.35 -36.14
N GLU A 321 14.41 -12.81 -37.10
CA GLU A 321 15.84 -13.05 -36.95
C GLU A 321 16.58 -11.77 -36.56
N ASP A 322 16.27 -10.64 -37.19
CA ASP A 322 16.88 -9.34 -36.87
C ASP A 322 16.52 -8.89 -35.45
N ILE A 323 15.24 -9.02 -35.06
CA ILE A 323 14.78 -8.64 -33.71
C ILE A 323 15.48 -9.49 -32.65
N ILE A 324 15.59 -10.81 -32.90
CA ILE A 324 16.27 -11.74 -32.01
C ILE A 324 17.76 -11.43 -31.93
N GLN A 325 18.39 -11.03 -33.04
CA GLN A 325 19.79 -10.64 -33.07
C GLN A 325 20.03 -9.35 -32.26
N LEU A 326 19.17 -8.33 -32.41
CA LEU A 326 19.24 -7.11 -31.60
C LEU A 326 19.09 -7.41 -30.10
N ILE A 327 18.20 -8.33 -29.73
CA ILE A 327 18.06 -8.80 -28.35
C ILE A 327 19.35 -9.47 -27.90
N LYS A 328 19.92 -10.41 -28.68
CA LYS A 328 21.17 -11.11 -28.36
C LYS A 328 22.35 -10.14 -28.17
N ASP A 329 22.45 -9.14 -29.02
CA ASP A 329 23.55 -8.17 -29.01
C ASP A 329 23.34 -7.06 -27.95
N GLY A 330 22.12 -6.95 -27.41
CA GLY A 330 21.78 -5.93 -26.42
C GLY A 330 21.68 -4.52 -27.01
N GLY A 331 21.34 -4.42 -28.31
CA GLY A 331 21.16 -3.15 -29.03
C GLY A 331 19.89 -2.41 -28.59
N HIS A 332 19.95 -1.71 -27.46
CA HIS A 332 18.79 -1.00 -26.90
C HIS A 332 18.48 0.30 -27.64
N ASP A 333 19.49 1.04 -28.10
CA ASP A 333 19.34 2.35 -28.76
C ASP A 333 18.49 2.25 -30.05
N ASP A 334 18.71 1.20 -30.85
CA ASP A 334 17.98 0.97 -32.10
C ASP A 334 16.52 0.54 -31.89
N ILE A 335 16.23 -0.07 -30.74
CA ILE A 335 14.88 -0.55 -30.39
C ILE A 335 14.08 0.58 -29.71
N GLY A 336 14.67 1.26 -28.73
CA GLY A 336 14.04 2.30 -27.92
C GLY A 336 13.09 1.79 -26.83
N ALA A 337 12.85 2.63 -25.82
CA ALA A 337 12.14 2.25 -24.59
C ALA A 337 10.69 1.76 -24.85
N GLU A 338 9.94 2.43 -25.73
CA GLU A 338 8.55 2.06 -26.04
C GLU A 338 8.43 0.63 -26.58
N LYS A 339 9.31 0.26 -27.52
CA LYS A 339 9.31 -1.08 -28.11
C LYS A 339 9.84 -2.12 -27.11
N LEU A 340 10.80 -1.77 -26.25
CA LEU A 340 11.26 -2.66 -25.18
C LEU A 340 10.15 -2.96 -24.15
N ARG A 341 9.38 -1.95 -23.73
CA ARG A 341 8.19 -2.17 -22.87
C ARG A 341 7.13 -3.01 -23.56
N GLY A 342 6.91 -2.76 -24.84
CA GLY A 342 6.00 -3.58 -25.65
C GLY A 342 6.45 -5.04 -25.75
N LEU A 343 7.75 -5.29 -25.93
CA LEU A 343 8.33 -6.65 -25.94
C LEU A 343 8.06 -7.36 -24.61
N LEU A 344 8.28 -6.70 -23.47
CA LEU A 344 7.98 -7.27 -22.15
C LEU A 344 6.51 -7.65 -21.99
N LYS A 345 5.58 -6.86 -22.55
CA LYS A 345 4.14 -7.11 -22.49
C LYS A 345 3.68 -8.30 -23.34
N ILE A 346 4.39 -8.58 -24.44
CA ILE A 346 4.05 -9.68 -25.36
C ILE A 346 4.85 -10.96 -25.10
N LEU A 347 5.71 -11.00 -24.08
CA LEU A 347 6.47 -12.21 -23.76
C LEU A 347 5.53 -13.41 -23.53
N PRO A 348 5.96 -14.62 -23.92
CA PRO A 348 5.16 -15.82 -23.73
C PRO A 348 4.98 -16.13 -22.24
N GLU A 349 3.78 -16.56 -21.88
CA GLU A 349 3.43 -17.07 -20.55
C GLU A 349 4.00 -18.49 -20.33
N VAL A 350 4.04 -18.95 -19.07
CA VAL A 350 4.65 -20.24 -18.72
C VAL A 350 3.97 -21.40 -19.45
N ASP A 351 2.65 -21.39 -19.54
CA ASP A 351 1.87 -22.42 -20.22
C ASP A 351 2.12 -22.40 -21.75
N GLU A 352 2.24 -21.21 -22.34
CA GLU A 352 2.57 -21.03 -23.77
C GLU A 352 4.00 -21.55 -24.07
N LEU A 353 4.94 -21.33 -23.15
CA LEU A 353 6.31 -21.83 -23.25
C LEU A 353 6.37 -23.36 -23.24
N GLU A 354 5.63 -23.99 -22.33
CA GLU A 354 5.57 -25.45 -22.24
C GLU A 354 4.96 -26.04 -23.50
N MET A 355 3.83 -25.48 -23.97
CA MET A 355 3.15 -25.90 -25.20
C MET A 355 4.05 -25.79 -26.44
N LEU A 356 4.76 -24.67 -26.59
CA LEU A 356 5.68 -24.47 -27.72
C LEU A 356 6.90 -25.40 -27.67
N LYS A 357 7.38 -25.76 -26.48
CA LYS A 357 8.49 -26.70 -26.29
C LYS A 357 8.07 -28.15 -26.53
N SER A 358 6.85 -28.53 -26.14
CA SER A 358 6.33 -29.89 -26.27
C SER A 358 5.80 -30.22 -27.66
N PHE A 359 5.70 -29.24 -28.56
CA PHE A 359 5.25 -29.47 -29.93
C PHE A 359 6.26 -30.31 -30.73
N ASP A 360 5.81 -31.51 -31.13
CA ASP A 360 6.56 -32.53 -31.86
C ASP A 360 6.29 -32.53 -33.38
N GLY A 361 5.37 -31.66 -33.84
CA GLY A 361 5.06 -31.46 -35.25
C GLY A 361 6.08 -30.61 -36.03
N ASP A 362 5.76 -30.36 -37.29
CA ASP A 362 6.61 -29.58 -38.20
C ASP A 362 6.61 -28.08 -37.83
N LYS A 363 7.69 -27.64 -37.17
CA LYS A 363 7.88 -26.25 -36.72
C LYS A 363 7.90 -25.23 -37.87
N SER A 364 8.16 -25.66 -39.12
CA SER A 364 8.15 -24.76 -40.29
C SER A 364 6.74 -24.31 -40.67
N LYS A 365 5.71 -25.09 -40.29
CA LYS A 365 4.31 -24.81 -40.56
C LYS A 365 3.63 -23.97 -39.48
N LEU A 366 4.34 -23.60 -38.42
CA LEU A 366 3.78 -22.76 -37.37
C LEU A 366 3.53 -21.32 -37.85
N GLY A 367 2.56 -20.66 -37.21
CA GLY A 367 2.29 -19.24 -37.41
C GLY A 367 3.50 -18.34 -37.06
N ASN A 368 3.49 -17.10 -37.55
CA ASN A 368 4.62 -16.17 -37.37
C ASN A 368 4.90 -15.83 -35.90
N ALA A 369 3.86 -15.72 -35.06
CA ALA A 369 4.00 -15.44 -33.64
C ALA A 369 4.69 -16.60 -32.90
N GLU A 370 4.28 -17.84 -33.20
CA GLU A 370 4.88 -19.06 -32.67
C GLU A 370 6.35 -19.20 -33.12
N LYS A 371 6.65 -18.89 -34.39
CA LYS A 371 8.02 -18.86 -34.91
C LYS A 371 8.90 -17.86 -34.17
N PHE A 372 8.39 -16.65 -33.92
CA PHE A 372 9.11 -15.64 -33.15
C PHE A 372 9.42 -16.14 -31.73
N PHE A 373 8.43 -16.69 -31.00
CA PHE A 373 8.67 -17.22 -29.66
C PHE A 373 9.64 -18.40 -29.65
N LEU A 374 9.59 -19.30 -30.63
CA LEU A 374 10.55 -20.40 -30.73
C LEU A 374 11.99 -19.90 -30.91
N GLN A 375 12.21 -18.78 -31.61
CA GLN A 375 13.53 -18.16 -31.71
C GLN A 375 13.91 -17.41 -30.43
N LEU A 376 12.94 -16.76 -29.77
CA LEU A 376 13.16 -16.02 -28.52
C LEU A 376 13.56 -16.94 -27.35
N ILE A 377 12.92 -18.10 -27.23
CA ILE A 377 13.20 -19.08 -26.16
C ILE A 377 14.62 -19.66 -26.28
N GLN A 378 15.20 -19.66 -27.47
CA GLN A 378 16.58 -20.08 -27.68
C GLN A 378 17.60 -19.07 -27.13
N VAL A 379 17.19 -17.82 -26.89
CA VAL A 379 18.04 -16.81 -26.27
C VAL A 379 18.06 -17.04 -24.75
N PRO A 380 19.23 -17.35 -24.15
CA PRO A 380 19.33 -17.55 -22.71
C PRO A 380 18.88 -16.29 -21.96
N ASN A 381 18.00 -16.48 -20.97
CA ASN A 381 17.48 -15.40 -20.13
C ASN A 381 16.91 -14.21 -20.92
N TYR A 382 16.23 -14.46 -22.04
CA TYR A 382 15.70 -13.42 -22.94
C TYR A 382 14.88 -12.34 -22.22
N LYS A 383 14.03 -12.74 -21.25
CA LYS A 383 13.21 -11.80 -20.46
C LYS A 383 14.10 -10.80 -19.71
N LEU A 384 15.06 -11.33 -18.96
CA LEU A 384 16.03 -10.57 -18.18
C LEU A 384 16.84 -9.62 -19.06
N ARG A 385 17.26 -10.10 -20.23
CA ARG A 385 18.02 -9.33 -21.20
C ARG A 385 17.23 -8.13 -21.72
N ILE A 386 15.95 -8.32 -22.05
CA ILE A 386 15.06 -7.23 -22.48
C ILE A 386 14.82 -6.24 -21.33
N GLU A 387 14.65 -6.72 -20.09
CA GLU A 387 14.54 -5.86 -18.90
C GLU A 387 15.80 -5.00 -18.70
N CYS A 388 17.00 -5.58 -18.86
CA CYS A 388 18.26 -4.84 -18.78
C CYS A 388 18.43 -3.83 -19.93
N MET A 389 18.02 -4.18 -21.14
CA MET A 389 18.03 -3.26 -22.29
C MET A 389 17.13 -2.05 -22.03
N LEU A 390 15.91 -2.29 -21.53
CA LEU A 390 14.97 -1.22 -21.17
C LEU A 390 15.56 -0.30 -20.10
N LEU A 391 16.17 -0.89 -19.07
CA LEU A 391 16.82 -0.12 -18.01
C LEU A 391 17.92 0.79 -18.56
N LYS A 392 18.78 0.24 -19.43
CA LYS A 392 19.91 0.98 -20.01
C LYS A 392 19.43 2.16 -20.85
N GLU A 393 18.36 1.96 -21.62
CA GLU A 393 17.71 2.99 -22.44
C GLU A 393 17.09 4.12 -21.59
N GLU A 394 16.40 3.77 -20.49
CA GLU A 394 15.73 4.76 -19.65
C GLU A 394 16.66 5.44 -18.63
N PHE A 395 17.86 4.89 -18.40
CA PHE A 395 18.74 5.30 -17.31
C PHE A 395 19.09 6.80 -17.37
N ALA A 396 19.53 7.29 -18.54
CA ALA A 396 19.97 8.67 -18.70
C ALA A 396 18.83 9.66 -18.46
N ALA A 397 17.65 9.38 -19.03
CA ALA A 397 16.47 10.21 -18.88
C ALA A 397 16.01 10.27 -17.42
N ASN A 398 15.93 9.12 -16.74
CA ASN A 398 15.51 9.06 -15.35
C ASN A 398 16.53 9.74 -14.42
N MET A 399 17.84 9.54 -14.64
CA MET A 399 18.88 10.20 -13.85
C MET A 399 18.85 11.72 -13.98
N SER A 400 18.59 12.24 -15.18
CA SER A 400 18.50 13.69 -15.44
C SER A 400 17.40 14.38 -14.63
N TYR A 401 16.38 13.65 -14.20
CA TYR A 401 15.30 14.15 -13.36
C TYR A 401 15.52 13.86 -11.87
N LEU A 402 16.00 12.65 -11.53
CA LEU A 402 16.16 12.21 -10.14
C LEU A 402 17.25 12.99 -9.40
N GLU A 403 18.39 13.24 -10.04
CA GLU A 403 19.51 13.93 -9.39
C GLU A 403 19.15 15.37 -8.95
N PRO A 404 18.58 16.24 -9.81
CA PRO A 404 18.12 17.56 -9.37
C PRO A 404 17.05 17.52 -8.28
N SER A 405 16.18 16.51 -8.33
CA SER A 405 15.09 16.33 -7.37
C SER A 405 15.63 16.00 -5.96
N ILE A 406 16.57 15.06 -5.85
CA ILE A 406 17.25 14.71 -4.60
C ILE A 406 18.04 15.91 -4.06
N ASN A 407 18.81 16.57 -4.92
CA ASN A 407 19.59 17.74 -4.51
C ASN A 407 18.68 18.86 -3.99
N SER A 408 17.50 19.07 -4.60
CA SER A 408 16.52 20.04 -4.12
C SER A 408 15.98 19.69 -2.73
N MET A 409 15.72 18.40 -2.45
CA MET A 409 15.28 17.95 -1.12
C MET A 409 16.37 18.12 -0.05
N ILE A 410 17.62 17.79 -0.38
CA ILE A 410 18.76 17.96 0.53
C ILE A 410 18.93 19.44 0.87
N LEU A 411 19.00 20.29 -0.14
CA LEU A 411 19.15 21.74 0.04
C LEU A 411 17.98 22.34 0.84
N ALA A 412 16.73 21.94 0.54
CA ALA A 412 15.58 22.41 1.31
C ALA A 412 15.64 21.98 2.79
N GLY A 413 16.12 20.77 3.08
CA GLY A 413 16.34 20.29 4.43
C GLY A 413 17.42 21.09 5.16
N GLU A 414 18.55 21.34 4.50
CA GLU A 414 19.64 22.17 5.04
C GLU A 414 19.20 23.62 5.29
N ASP A 415 18.47 24.22 4.35
CA ASP A 415 17.91 25.57 4.48
C ASP A 415 16.99 25.65 5.72
N LEU A 416 16.07 24.69 5.89
CA LEU A 416 15.17 24.64 7.06
C LEU A 416 15.93 24.53 8.38
N MET A 417 17.00 23.72 8.42
CA MET A 417 17.79 23.49 9.63
C MET A 417 18.73 24.65 9.96
N THR A 418 19.23 25.39 8.97
CA THR A 418 20.27 26.41 9.16
C THR A 418 19.75 27.85 9.16
N ASN A 419 18.52 28.09 8.65
CA ASN A 419 17.93 29.42 8.56
C ASN A 419 17.66 30.04 9.95
N LYS A 420 18.56 30.93 10.38
CA LYS A 420 18.48 31.64 11.67
C LYS A 420 17.25 32.54 11.80
N PRO A 421 16.87 33.32 10.79
CA PRO A 421 15.60 34.05 10.80
C PRO A 421 14.37 33.18 11.07
N LEU A 422 14.26 32.01 10.43
CA LEU A 422 13.18 31.05 10.66
C LEU A 422 13.18 30.54 12.10
N GLN A 423 14.33 30.12 12.63
CA GLN A 423 14.47 29.66 14.02
C GLN A 423 13.96 30.69 15.02
N GLU A 424 14.30 31.97 14.79
CA GLU A 424 13.86 33.07 15.65
C GLU A 424 12.34 33.31 15.54
N VAL A 425 11.77 33.28 14.33
CA VAL A 425 10.31 33.41 14.14
C VAL A 425 9.56 32.26 14.81
N LEU A 426 10.05 31.01 14.69
CA LEU A 426 9.49 29.84 15.37
C LEU A 426 9.55 29.98 16.90
N TYR A 427 10.64 30.51 17.44
CA TYR A 427 10.76 30.82 18.86
C TYR A 427 9.74 31.89 19.30
N MET A 428 9.54 32.93 18.48
CA MET A 428 8.53 33.96 18.77
C MET A 428 7.10 33.39 18.77
N VAL A 429 6.80 32.46 17.85
CA VAL A 429 5.53 31.70 17.85
C VAL A 429 5.37 30.91 19.14
N LEU A 430 6.43 30.21 19.57
CA LEU A 430 6.42 29.42 20.81
C LEU A 430 6.14 30.29 22.05
N VAL A 431 6.84 31.42 22.19
CA VAL A 431 6.65 32.34 23.31
C VAL A 431 5.23 32.92 23.31
N ALA A 432 4.72 33.34 22.15
CA ALA A 432 3.37 33.88 22.03
C ALA A 432 2.30 32.82 22.36
N GLY A 433 2.48 31.59 21.88
CA GLY A 433 1.61 30.45 22.19
C GLY A 433 1.61 30.10 23.68
N ASN A 434 2.79 30.04 24.30
CA ASN A 434 2.93 29.77 25.74
C ASN A 434 2.26 30.84 26.60
N PHE A 435 2.34 32.11 26.19
CA PHE A 435 1.64 33.20 26.88
C PHE A 435 0.12 33.07 26.76
N LEU A 436 -0.39 32.80 25.55
CA LEU A 436 -1.84 32.64 25.32
C LEU A 436 -2.43 31.43 26.05
N ASN A 437 -1.65 30.35 26.18
CA ASN A 437 -2.07 29.12 26.86
C ASN A 437 -1.64 29.08 28.34
N SER A 438 -1.19 30.20 28.89
CA SER A 438 -0.79 30.28 30.30
C SER A 438 -1.94 29.87 31.23
N GLY A 439 -1.68 28.92 32.13
CA GLY A 439 -2.68 28.37 33.06
C GLY A 439 -3.55 27.25 32.49
N GLY A 440 -3.37 26.87 31.22
CA GLY A 440 -3.98 25.69 30.60
C GLY A 440 -2.99 24.54 30.42
N TYR A 441 -3.50 23.37 30.01
CA TYR A 441 -2.70 22.16 29.79
C TYR A 441 -1.63 22.30 28.67
N ALA A 442 -1.80 23.29 27.79
CA ALA A 442 -0.94 23.57 26.64
C ALA A 442 0.03 24.76 26.86
N GLY A 443 0.13 25.25 28.10
CA GLY A 443 1.12 26.27 28.49
C GLY A 443 2.50 25.66 28.76
N ASN A 444 3.54 26.51 28.74
CA ASN A 444 4.94 26.12 29.02
C ASN A 444 5.50 25.00 28.11
N ALA A 445 5.07 24.94 26.85
CA ALA A 445 5.59 24.01 25.87
C ALA A 445 7.05 24.34 25.52
N ALA A 446 7.89 23.32 25.36
CA ALA A 446 9.27 23.44 24.89
C ALA A 446 9.36 23.58 23.34
N GLY A 447 8.29 23.23 22.63
CA GLY A 447 8.22 23.28 21.17
C GLY A 447 6.82 22.96 20.66
N VAL A 448 6.59 23.17 19.37
CA VAL A 448 5.32 22.87 18.70
C VAL A 448 5.58 22.06 17.43
N LYS A 449 4.66 21.15 17.09
CA LYS A 449 4.71 20.42 15.81
C LYS A 449 4.65 21.42 14.64
N LEU A 450 5.46 21.21 13.59
CA LEU A 450 5.47 22.10 12.41
C LEU A 450 4.11 22.20 11.72
N SER A 451 3.31 21.13 11.74
CA SER A 451 1.93 21.14 11.22
C SER A 451 1.02 22.15 11.94
N SER A 452 1.33 22.51 13.19
CA SER A 452 0.58 23.52 13.94
C SER A 452 0.77 24.94 13.39
N LEU A 453 1.80 25.20 12.58
CA LEU A 453 2.03 26.53 11.99
C LEU A 453 0.87 26.96 11.07
N GLN A 454 0.19 26.00 10.43
CA GLN A 454 -0.99 26.27 9.60
C GLN A 454 -2.15 26.87 10.42
N LYS A 455 -2.24 26.50 11.71
CA LYS A 455 -3.32 26.92 12.62
C LYS A 455 -3.13 28.34 13.17
N LEU A 456 -1.96 28.96 12.97
CA LEU A 456 -1.70 30.32 13.48
C LEU A 456 -2.62 31.39 12.85
N THR A 457 -3.18 31.09 11.67
CA THR A 457 -4.13 31.97 10.98
C THR A 457 -5.52 31.96 11.61
N GLU A 458 -5.86 30.89 12.33
CA GLU A 458 -7.17 30.64 12.95
C GLU A 458 -7.32 31.33 14.31
N ILE A 459 -6.19 31.59 15.00
CA ILE A 459 -6.17 32.21 16.33
C ILE A 459 -6.35 33.73 16.19
N ARG A 460 -7.59 34.21 16.35
CA ARG A 460 -7.97 35.62 16.19
C ARG A 460 -7.68 36.43 17.47
N ALA A 461 -7.24 37.66 17.29
CA ALA A 461 -7.13 38.64 18.36
C ALA A 461 -8.46 39.40 18.56
N ASN A 462 -8.60 40.09 19.68
CA ASN A 462 -9.76 40.96 19.97
C ASN A 462 -9.88 42.16 19.00
N LYS A 463 -8.81 42.46 18.24
CA LYS A 463 -8.80 43.49 17.20
C LYS A 463 -9.29 42.90 15.87
N PRO A 464 -10.31 43.48 15.22
CA PRO A 464 -10.77 43.03 13.90
C PRO A 464 -9.63 42.99 12.87
N GLY A 465 -9.59 41.91 12.08
CA GLY A 465 -8.57 41.71 11.06
C GLY A 465 -7.18 41.30 11.57
N MET A 466 -7.03 41.00 12.87
CA MET A 466 -5.76 40.60 13.46
C MET A 466 -5.82 39.15 13.96
N ASN A 467 -4.82 38.35 13.60
CA ASN A 467 -4.62 36.98 14.11
C ASN A 467 -3.20 36.80 14.63
N LEU A 468 -2.87 35.61 15.15
CA LEU A 468 -1.59 35.35 15.80
C LEU A 468 -0.41 35.49 14.83
N ILE A 469 -0.53 35.06 13.57
CA ILE A 469 0.56 35.25 12.59
C ILE A 469 0.81 36.72 12.28
N HIS A 470 -0.25 37.55 12.16
CA HIS A 470 -0.08 39.01 11.99
C HIS A 470 0.60 39.64 13.21
N TYR A 471 0.24 39.21 14.42
CA TYR A 471 0.90 39.68 15.64
C TYR A 471 2.39 39.31 15.66
N VAL A 472 2.72 38.05 15.37
CA VAL A 472 4.13 37.58 15.32
C VAL A 472 4.91 38.32 14.24
N ALA A 473 4.35 38.55 13.05
CA ALA A 473 4.98 39.32 12.00
C ALA A 473 5.28 40.77 12.42
N LEU A 474 4.34 41.44 13.09
CA LEU A 474 4.54 42.79 13.63
C LEU A 474 5.64 42.82 14.70
N GLN A 475 5.68 41.83 15.58
CA GLN A 475 6.73 41.74 16.59
C GLN A 475 8.10 41.43 15.98
N ALA A 476 8.15 40.55 14.98
CA ALA A 476 9.37 40.23 14.24
C ALA A 476 9.91 41.48 13.56
N GLU A 477 9.06 42.25 12.86
CA GLU A 477 9.45 43.50 12.20
C GLU A 477 10.00 44.54 13.19
N ARG A 478 9.37 44.69 14.36
CA ARG A 478 9.81 45.60 15.43
C ARG A 478 11.14 45.19 16.03
N LYS A 479 11.38 43.88 16.17
CA LYS A 479 12.63 43.34 16.70
C LYS A 479 13.76 43.50 15.67
N ARG A 480 13.52 43.04 14.44
CA ARG A 480 14.51 42.97 13.35
C ARG A 480 13.82 42.72 12.00
N LYS A 481 13.92 43.67 11.06
CA LYS A 481 13.25 43.60 9.75
C LYS A 481 13.71 42.43 8.87
N ASP A 482 14.96 41.98 9.03
CA ASP A 482 15.53 40.82 8.34
C ASP A 482 14.78 39.52 8.65
N LEU A 483 14.14 39.42 9.82
CA LEU A 483 13.34 38.25 10.20
C LEU A 483 12.15 37.99 9.28
N LEU A 484 11.69 38.97 8.50
CA LEU A 484 10.59 38.79 7.54
C LEU A 484 11.07 38.22 6.20
N ASN A 485 12.38 38.17 5.95
CA ASN A 485 12.93 37.70 4.68
C ASN A 485 13.21 36.20 4.65
N PHE A 486 13.03 35.48 5.76
CA PHE A 486 13.35 34.05 5.87
C PHE A 486 12.72 33.19 4.76
N ALA A 487 11.50 33.54 4.31
CA ALA A 487 10.80 32.84 3.24
C ALA A 487 11.45 33.03 1.87
N LYS A 488 12.15 34.15 1.64
CA LYS A 488 12.89 34.42 0.39
C LYS A 488 14.20 33.63 0.31
N ASP A 489 14.78 33.30 1.46
CA ASP A 489 16.05 32.59 1.55
C ASP A 489 15.87 31.07 1.27
N MET A 490 14.65 30.54 1.44
CA MET A 490 14.31 29.12 1.22
C MET A 490 13.79 28.87 -0.21
N THR A 491 14.58 29.20 -1.22
CA THR A 491 14.16 29.15 -2.64
C THR A 491 13.89 27.74 -3.18
N THR A 492 14.53 26.73 -2.60
CA THR A 492 14.46 25.32 -3.03
C THR A 492 13.26 24.57 -2.43
N LEU A 493 12.66 25.12 -1.36
CA LEU A 493 11.60 24.47 -0.60
C LEU A 493 10.34 24.21 -1.44
N GLU A 494 9.95 25.16 -2.29
CA GLU A 494 8.78 24.99 -3.17
C GLU A 494 9.02 23.89 -4.21
N ALA A 495 10.24 23.80 -4.76
CA ALA A 495 10.61 22.72 -5.67
C ALA A 495 10.57 21.37 -4.94
N ALA A 496 11.12 21.29 -3.73
CA ALA A 496 11.17 20.08 -2.92
C ALA A 496 9.76 19.49 -2.64
N THR A 497 8.74 20.33 -2.41
CA THR A 497 7.36 19.86 -2.17
C THR A 497 6.69 19.15 -3.35
N LYS A 498 7.28 19.21 -4.55
CA LYS A 498 6.70 18.62 -5.77
C LYS A 498 7.13 17.15 -5.99
N TYR A 499 8.01 16.61 -5.15
CA TYR A 499 8.69 15.32 -5.37
C TYR A 499 8.30 14.22 -4.36
N ASP A 500 7.00 13.91 -4.21
CA ASP A 500 6.56 13.03 -3.11
C ASP A 500 6.46 11.53 -3.44
N ASN A 501 6.24 11.14 -4.71
CA ASN A 501 5.96 9.72 -5.05
C ASN A 501 6.89 9.10 -6.12
N TYR A 502 7.54 9.91 -6.96
CA TYR A 502 8.29 9.41 -8.12
C TYR A 502 9.69 8.89 -7.75
N ILE A 503 10.33 9.47 -6.72
CA ILE A 503 11.68 9.08 -6.28
C ILE A 503 11.67 7.65 -5.72
N PHE A 504 10.74 7.35 -4.80
CA PHE A 504 10.67 6.05 -4.14
C PHE A 504 10.38 4.90 -5.12
N PHE A 505 9.46 5.12 -6.07
CA PHE A 505 9.15 4.16 -7.12
C PHE A 505 10.33 3.93 -8.06
N SER A 506 11.03 4.99 -8.45
CA SER A 506 12.20 4.90 -9.35
C SER A 506 13.35 4.13 -8.68
N PHE A 507 13.68 4.42 -7.41
CA PHE A 507 14.74 3.72 -6.67
C PHE A 507 14.48 2.22 -6.50
N ASN A 508 13.23 1.80 -6.27
CA ASN A 508 12.89 0.38 -6.15
C ASN A 508 13.06 -0.39 -7.47
N ASN A 509 12.77 0.24 -8.61
CA ASN A 509 13.03 -0.36 -9.93
C ASN A 509 14.54 -0.56 -10.17
N TYR A 510 15.38 0.39 -9.76
CA TYR A 510 16.84 0.26 -9.86
C TYR A 510 17.42 -0.81 -8.93
N ASN A 511 16.91 -0.94 -7.71
CA ASN A 511 17.37 -1.96 -6.74
C ASN A 511 16.98 -3.39 -7.15
N THR A 512 15.85 -3.57 -7.82
CA THR A 512 15.43 -4.87 -8.37
C THR A 512 16.43 -5.36 -9.43
N CYS A 513 16.97 -4.44 -10.23
CA CYS A 513 17.98 -4.75 -11.24
C CYS A 513 19.38 -5.01 -10.66
N ARG A 514 19.70 -4.46 -9.48
CA ARG A 514 20.97 -4.74 -8.79
C ARG A 514 21.07 -6.19 -8.29
N LYS A 515 19.95 -6.83 -7.96
CA LYS A 515 19.87 -8.27 -7.61
C LYS A 515 20.03 -9.21 -8.81
N ILE A 516 20.09 -8.66 -10.02
CA ILE A 516 20.18 -9.39 -11.28
C ILE A 516 21.62 -9.39 -11.83
N ILE A 517 22.44 -8.41 -11.42
CA ILE A 517 23.83 -8.22 -11.87
C ILE A 517 24.84 -8.89 -10.92
N TYR A 518 24.42 -9.25 -9.70
CA TYR A 518 25.14 -10.11 -8.75
C TYR A 518 24.35 -11.39 -8.56
#